data_AF-A0A7D7QXQ4-F1
#
_entry.id   AF-A0A7D7QXQ4-F1
#
_cell.length_a   1.000
_cell.length_b   1.000
_cell.length_c   1.000
_cell.angle_alpha   90.00
_cell.angle_beta   90.00
_cell.angle_gamma   90.00
#
_symmetry.space_group_name_H-M   'P 1'
#
loop_
_entity.id
_entity.type
_entity.pdbx_description
1 polymer ?
#
loop_
_entity_poly.entity_id
_entity_poly.type
_entity_poly.pdbx_seq_one_letter_code
_entity_poly.pdbx_strand_id
1 'polypeptide(L)'
;MSPQFGWLGHPSAEPAQWLAPYPYPDGAGGWLADRYPHIVRILHPGYVYDESGRQHPVTWTQIAAATGATMSPQVDFTDVTGVVSPDPVVEGVFDDGPEMGSLPPELIESVYEHLRDARYGLFWEGWGEFLDEPIRGCARVSDGPDRGGLSYQVVQARATSEPATRMRTPNYWWPEDQSWCAATGIDEVETVVASASRVRLERLHADSRLETLLRSR
;
A
#
# COMPACT_ATOMS: atom_id res chain seq x y z
N MET A 1 8.24 -4.86 16.60
CA MET A 1 9.59 -4.45 16.16
C MET A 1 9.43 -3.20 15.33
N SER A 2 10.30 -2.20 15.46
CA SER A 2 10.22 -0.99 14.62
C SER A 2 10.67 -1.30 13.20
N PRO A 3 10.07 -0.68 12.17
CA PRO A 3 10.44 -0.91 10.78
C PRO A 3 11.94 -0.70 10.51
N GLN A 4 12.52 -1.52 9.64
CA GLN A 4 13.95 -1.49 9.32
C GLN A 4 14.45 -0.12 8.80
N PHE A 5 13.59 0.65 8.13
CA PHE A 5 13.86 2.02 7.70
C PHE A 5 12.64 2.91 7.87
N GLY A 6 12.87 4.22 7.95
CA GLY A 6 11.83 5.25 7.95
C GLY A 6 11.97 6.19 6.76
N TRP A 7 10.98 7.04 6.60
CA TRP A 7 10.89 7.98 5.49
C TRP A 7 11.18 9.42 5.93
N LEU A 8 12.05 10.09 5.18
CA LEU A 8 12.39 11.50 5.36
C LEU A 8 12.06 12.28 4.08
N GLY A 9 11.80 13.58 4.22
CA GLY A 9 11.57 14.44 3.06
C GLY A 9 12.78 14.51 2.13
N HIS A 10 12.53 14.48 0.82
CA HIS A 10 13.55 14.58 -0.22
C HIS A 10 13.40 15.90 -0.99
N PRO A 11 14.46 16.71 -1.14
CA PRO A 11 14.35 18.10 -1.60
C PRO A 11 14.14 18.26 -3.11
N SER A 12 14.22 17.17 -3.89
CA SER A 12 14.04 17.20 -5.35
C SER A 12 12.85 16.35 -5.77
N ALA A 13 12.11 16.85 -6.77
CA ALA A 13 11.00 16.15 -7.43
C ALA A 13 11.47 15.14 -8.48
N GLU A 14 12.73 15.20 -8.89
CA GLU A 14 13.30 14.38 -9.98
C GLU A 14 13.03 12.87 -9.80
N PRO A 15 13.18 12.26 -8.61
CA PRO A 15 12.96 10.82 -8.44
C PRO A 15 11.53 10.36 -8.74
N ALA A 16 10.55 11.28 -8.70
CA ALA A 16 9.14 10.99 -8.91
C ALA A 16 8.64 11.32 -10.33
N GLN A 17 9.45 11.97 -11.17
CA GLN A 17 9.01 12.41 -12.50
C GLN A 17 8.59 11.26 -13.41
N TRP A 18 9.18 10.08 -13.25
CA TRP A 18 8.85 8.91 -14.04
C TRP A 18 7.42 8.41 -13.82
N LEU A 19 6.81 8.72 -12.66
CA LEU A 19 5.42 8.37 -12.34
C LEU A 19 4.40 9.31 -12.99
N ALA A 20 4.81 10.47 -13.51
CA ALA A 20 3.89 11.46 -14.06
C ALA A 20 2.90 10.93 -15.13
N PRO A 21 3.25 9.95 -16.00
CA PRO A 21 2.31 9.37 -16.96
C PRO A 21 1.30 8.38 -16.34
N TYR A 22 1.53 7.97 -15.09
CA TYR A 22 0.77 6.92 -14.40
C TYR A 22 0.00 7.55 -13.25
N PRO A 23 -1.29 7.89 -13.47
CA PRO A 23 -2.11 8.47 -12.42
C PRO A 23 -2.36 7.45 -11.31
N TYR A 24 -3.16 7.86 -10.33
CA TYR A 24 -3.65 7.06 -9.23
C TYR A 24 -3.88 5.57 -9.60
N PRO A 25 -3.40 4.59 -8.80
CA PRO A 25 -3.53 3.19 -9.15
C PRO A 25 -5.00 2.85 -9.29
N ASP A 26 -5.41 2.37 -10.46
CA ASP A 26 -6.73 1.79 -10.60
C ASP A 26 -6.69 0.37 -10.05
N GLY A 27 -7.51 0.06 -9.03
CA GLY A 27 -7.69 -1.32 -8.55
C GLY A 27 -8.07 -2.30 -9.69
N ALA A 28 -8.56 -1.77 -10.82
CA ALA A 28 -8.83 -2.47 -12.07
C ALA A 28 -7.56 -3.08 -12.73
N GLY A 29 -6.35 -2.69 -12.31
CA GLY A 29 -5.11 -3.41 -12.60
C GLY A 29 -4.39 -3.06 -13.90
N GLY A 30 -4.73 -1.91 -14.49
CA GLY A 30 -4.01 -1.35 -15.63
C GLY A 30 -2.76 -0.58 -15.23
N TRP A 31 -2.68 -0.15 -13.96
CA TRP A 31 -1.58 0.66 -13.42
C TRP A 31 -0.18 0.07 -13.72
N LEU A 32 0.66 0.81 -14.46
CA LEU A 32 2.02 0.43 -14.87
C LEU A 32 2.14 -0.81 -15.79
N ALA A 33 1.08 -1.19 -16.50
CA ALA A 33 1.07 -2.42 -17.32
C ALA A 33 2.06 -2.41 -18.50
N ASP A 34 2.39 -1.23 -19.02
CA ASP A 34 3.40 -1.03 -20.07
C ASP A 34 4.85 -1.23 -19.57
N ARG A 35 5.09 -1.09 -18.26
CA ARG A 35 6.42 -1.26 -17.64
C ARG A 35 6.61 -2.61 -16.96
N TYR A 36 5.57 -3.10 -16.29
CA TYR A 36 5.66 -4.26 -15.41
C TYR A 36 4.63 -5.33 -15.76
N PRO A 37 5.08 -6.49 -16.27
CA PRO A 37 4.20 -7.60 -16.65
C PRO A 37 3.70 -8.43 -15.46
N HIS A 38 4.19 -8.18 -14.24
CA HIS A 38 3.81 -8.93 -13.06
C HIS A 38 3.35 -8.00 -11.95
N ILE A 39 2.28 -8.38 -11.27
CA ILE A 39 1.79 -7.67 -10.08
C ILE A 39 1.42 -8.66 -8.99
N VAL A 40 1.59 -8.25 -7.74
CA VAL A 40 1.02 -8.92 -6.57
C VAL A 40 0.22 -7.90 -5.78
N ARG A 41 -0.98 -8.28 -5.35
CA ARG A 41 -1.82 -7.48 -4.45
C ARG A 41 -1.65 -8.04 -3.05
N ILE A 42 -1.40 -7.17 -2.09
CA ILE A 42 -1.35 -7.47 -0.67
C ILE A 42 -2.66 -6.97 -0.09
N LEU A 43 -3.52 -7.89 0.32
CA LEU A 43 -4.86 -7.58 0.80
C LEU A 43 -4.77 -7.17 2.27
N HIS A 44 -5.25 -5.98 2.61
CA HIS A 44 -5.25 -5.54 4.00
C HIS A 44 -6.38 -6.25 4.75
N PRO A 45 -6.15 -6.77 5.97
CA PRO A 45 -7.18 -7.47 6.72
C PRO A 45 -8.23 -6.48 7.24
N GLY A 46 -9.48 -6.93 7.38
CA GLY A 46 -10.42 -6.30 8.32
C GLY A 46 -10.07 -6.69 9.75
N TYR A 47 -10.83 -6.21 10.74
CA TYR A 47 -10.49 -6.46 12.15
C TYR A 47 -11.69 -6.76 13.02
N VAL A 48 -11.51 -7.71 13.95
CA VAL A 48 -12.43 -7.96 15.07
C VAL A 48 -11.76 -7.65 16.40
N TYR A 49 -12.55 -7.31 17.41
CA TYR A 49 -12.07 -7.10 18.77
C TYR A 49 -12.52 -8.23 19.69
N ASP A 50 -11.60 -8.78 20.47
CA ASP A 50 -11.96 -9.71 21.54
C ASP A 50 -12.55 -8.97 22.76
N GLU A 51 -13.03 -9.72 23.75
CA GLU A 51 -13.62 -9.17 24.98
C GLU A 51 -12.67 -8.26 25.77
N SER A 52 -11.34 -8.38 25.55
CA SER A 52 -10.33 -7.52 26.17
C SER A 52 -10.09 -6.22 25.40
N GLY A 53 -10.76 -6.03 24.26
CA GLY A 53 -10.56 -4.92 23.34
C GLY A 53 -9.32 -5.07 22.47
N ARG A 54 -8.71 -6.26 22.40
CA ARG A 54 -7.57 -6.50 21.53
C ARG A 54 -8.06 -6.81 20.12
N GLN A 55 -7.46 -6.13 19.16
CA GLN A 55 -7.72 -6.28 17.74
C GLN A 55 -7.10 -7.57 17.17
N HIS A 56 -7.82 -8.27 16.30
CA HIS A 56 -7.35 -9.43 15.55
C HIS A 56 -7.70 -9.29 14.07
N PRO A 57 -6.77 -9.58 13.15
CA PRO A 57 -7.01 -9.45 11.72
C PRO A 57 -7.95 -10.55 11.21
N VAL A 58 -8.78 -10.18 10.23
CA VAL A 58 -9.65 -11.05 9.45
C VAL A 58 -9.29 -10.91 7.97
N THR A 59 -8.81 -11.99 7.39
CA THR A 59 -8.42 -12.08 5.97
C THR A 59 -9.62 -11.96 5.04
N TRP A 60 -9.40 -11.50 3.80
CA TRP A 60 -10.42 -11.46 2.76
C TRP A 60 -10.96 -12.86 2.47
N THR A 61 -10.13 -13.89 2.54
CA THR A 61 -10.56 -15.28 2.43
C THR A 61 -11.54 -15.67 3.54
N GLN A 62 -11.31 -15.25 4.78
CA GLN A 62 -12.25 -15.48 5.88
C GLN A 62 -13.56 -14.70 5.69
N ILE A 63 -13.46 -13.43 5.25
CA ILE A 63 -14.65 -12.60 4.96
C ILE A 63 -15.46 -13.24 3.84
N ALA A 64 -14.82 -13.65 2.74
CA ALA A 64 -15.46 -14.30 1.60
C ALA A 64 -16.15 -15.60 2.01
N ALA A 65 -15.53 -16.40 2.88
CA ALA A 65 -16.15 -17.62 3.41
C ALA A 65 -17.40 -17.32 4.25
N ALA A 66 -17.42 -16.20 4.98
CA ALA A 66 -18.56 -15.79 5.80
C ALA A 66 -19.70 -15.14 4.99
N THR A 67 -19.37 -14.39 3.94
CA THR A 67 -20.34 -13.70 3.06
C THR A 67 -20.82 -14.58 1.89
N GLY A 68 -20.13 -15.68 1.61
CA GLY A 68 -20.38 -16.53 0.45
C GLY A 68 -19.77 -15.98 -0.86
N ALA A 69 -18.90 -14.97 -0.77
CA ALA A 69 -18.18 -14.44 -1.94
C ALA A 69 -17.10 -15.42 -2.43
N THR A 70 -16.70 -15.28 -3.69
CA THR A 70 -15.64 -16.09 -4.30
C THR A 70 -14.37 -15.26 -4.47
N MET A 71 -13.27 -15.72 -3.89
CA MET A 71 -11.96 -15.12 -4.11
C MET A 71 -11.51 -15.31 -5.56
N SER A 72 -11.05 -14.23 -6.19
CA SER A 72 -10.46 -14.24 -7.52
C SER A 72 -9.25 -13.29 -7.57
N PRO A 73 -8.32 -13.44 -8.53
CA PRO A 73 -7.14 -12.56 -8.59
C PRO A 73 -7.44 -11.05 -8.75
N GLN A 74 -8.65 -10.71 -9.23
CA GLN A 74 -9.11 -9.34 -9.47
C GLN A 74 -10.21 -8.91 -8.49
N VAL A 75 -10.57 -9.75 -7.52
CA VAL A 75 -11.65 -9.44 -6.56
C VAL A 75 -11.33 -8.14 -5.82
N ASP A 76 -12.28 -7.22 -5.72
CA ASP A 76 -12.14 -6.04 -4.86
C ASP A 76 -12.82 -6.23 -3.50
N PHE A 77 -12.66 -5.29 -2.58
CA PHE A 77 -13.21 -5.45 -1.23
C PHE A 77 -14.74 -5.36 -1.21
N THR A 78 -15.33 -4.59 -2.12
CA THR A 78 -16.78 -4.50 -2.27
C THR A 78 -17.36 -5.81 -2.78
N ASP A 79 -16.67 -6.52 -3.68
CA ASP A 79 -17.05 -7.87 -4.14
C ASP A 79 -17.04 -8.89 -3.00
N VAL A 80 -16.04 -8.81 -2.11
CA VAL A 80 -15.90 -9.74 -0.97
C VAL A 80 -16.95 -9.49 0.11
N THR A 81 -17.25 -8.21 0.39
CA THR A 81 -18.19 -7.83 1.46
C THR A 81 -19.64 -7.79 0.98
N GLY A 82 -19.88 -7.50 -0.30
CA GLY A 82 -21.19 -7.16 -0.85
C GLY A 82 -21.70 -5.78 -0.40
N VAL A 83 -20.85 -4.96 0.23
CA VAL A 83 -21.23 -3.67 0.82
C VAL A 83 -20.59 -2.52 0.05
N VAL A 84 -21.42 -1.62 -0.47
CA VAL A 84 -20.98 -0.37 -1.13
C VAL A 84 -20.99 0.76 -0.09
N SER A 85 -19.90 0.88 0.66
CA SER A 85 -19.70 1.90 1.70
C SER A 85 -18.22 2.29 1.76
N PRO A 86 -17.87 3.55 2.04
CA PRO A 86 -16.48 3.92 2.34
C PRO A 86 -15.97 3.25 3.62
N ASP A 87 -16.88 2.99 4.58
CA ASP A 87 -16.62 2.26 5.81
C ASP A 87 -17.54 1.03 5.82
N PRO A 88 -17.19 -0.05 5.10
CA PRO A 88 -18.01 -1.25 5.07
C PRO A 88 -17.95 -1.95 6.43
N VAL A 89 -19.08 -2.48 6.89
CA VAL A 89 -19.18 -3.31 8.08
C VAL A 89 -20.07 -4.50 7.75
N VAL A 90 -19.63 -5.71 8.10
CA VAL A 90 -20.40 -6.93 7.96
C VAL A 90 -20.59 -7.54 9.35
N GLU A 91 -21.82 -7.43 9.88
CA GLU A 91 -22.15 -7.85 11.24
C GLU A 91 -21.75 -9.32 11.49
N GLY A 92 -21.00 -9.54 12.57
CA GLY A 92 -20.51 -10.86 12.97
C GLY A 92 -19.33 -11.39 12.16
N VAL A 93 -18.77 -10.61 11.23
CA VAL A 93 -17.60 -10.99 10.43
C VAL A 93 -16.38 -10.14 10.79
N PHE A 94 -16.53 -8.81 10.79
CA PHE A 94 -15.51 -7.88 11.25
C PHE A 94 -16.16 -6.60 11.80
N ASP A 95 -15.48 -5.96 12.74
CA ASP A 95 -15.90 -4.73 13.42
C ASP A 95 -15.38 -3.48 12.69
N ASP A 96 -14.13 -3.52 12.22
CA ASP A 96 -13.50 -2.44 11.45
C ASP A 96 -13.00 -2.94 10.09
N GLY A 97 -13.14 -2.08 9.07
CA GLY A 97 -12.59 -2.34 7.74
C GLY A 97 -11.05 -2.29 7.70
N PRO A 98 -10.45 -2.65 6.56
CA PRO A 98 -9.00 -2.63 6.44
C PRO A 98 -8.40 -1.23 6.46
N GLU A 99 -7.12 -1.14 6.83
CA GLU A 99 -6.35 0.12 6.76
C GLU A 99 -6.36 0.67 5.33
N MET A 100 -6.68 1.96 5.21
CA MET A 100 -6.81 2.67 3.94
C MET A 100 -5.57 3.51 3.65
N GLY A 101 -5.08 3.44 2.41
CA GLY A 101 -4.04 4.32 1.87
C GLY A 101 -2.60 4.06 2.36
N SER A 102 -2.40 3.19 3.35
CA SER A 102 -1.09 2.71 3.80
C SER A 102 -1.16 1.20 4.03
N LEU A 103 -0.02 0.51 4.01
CA LEU A 103 0.04 -0.81 4.62
C LEU A 103 -0.39 -0.72 6.09
N PRO A 104 -1.14 -1.73 6.59
CA PRO A 104 -1.37 -1.90 8.01
C PRO A 104 -0.06 -1.98 8.78
N PRO A 105 0.09 -1.31 9.93
CA PRO A 105 1.34 -1.25 10.69
C PRO A 105 1.98 -2.62 10.96
N GLU A 106 1.18 -3.66 11.19
CA GLU A 106 1.61 -5.03 11.44
C GLU A 106 2.18 -5.75 10.21
N LEU A 107 1.85 -5.29 9.00
CA LEU A 107 2.35 -5.86 7.74
C LEU A 107 3.62 -5.17 7.23
N ILE A 108 3.89 -3.93 7.66
CA ILE A 108 4.99 -3.09 7.15
C ILE A 108 6.33 -3.83 7.14
N GLU A 109 6.73 -4.40 8.29
CA GLU A 109 8.04 -5.07 8.40
C GLU A 109 8.13 -6.29 7.49
N SER A 110 7.09 -7.13 7.48
CA SER A 110 7.02 -8.32 6.64
C SER A 110 7.14 -7.98 5.14
N VAL A 111 6.51 -6.89 4.70
CA VAL A 111 6.62 -6.41 3.31
C VAL A 111 8.01 -5.82 3.02
N TYR A 112 8.58 -5.03 3.94
CA TYR A 112 9.90 -4.43 3.78
C TYR A 112 11.03 -5.46 3.70
N GLU A 113 10.91 -6.61 4.38
CA GLU A 113 11.89 -7.71 4.23
C GLU A 113 12.07 -8.14 2.75
N HIS A 114 11.02 -8.06 1.94
CA HIS A 114 11.05 -8.39 0.50
C HIS A 114 11.36 -7.19 -0.40
N LEU A 115 11.15 -5.97 0.08
CA LEU A 115 11.28 -4.71 -0.67
C LEU A 115 12.31 -3.75 -0.06
N ARG A 116 13.33 -4.30 0.60
CA ARG A 116 14.38 -3.56 1.33
C ARG A 116 15.21 -2.59 0.50
N ASP A 117 15.18 -2.74 -0.82
CA ASP A 117 15.81 -1.85 -1.79
C ASP A 117 14.97 -0.59 -2.09
N ALA A 118 13.80 -0.43 -1.43
CA ALA A 118 13.01 0.79 -1.46
C ALA A 118 13.89 2.00 -1.18
N ARG A 119 13.77 3.03 -2.02
CA ARG A 119 14.61 4.21 -1.93
C ARG A 119 13.81 5.49 -1.92
N TYR A 120 12.76 5.57 -2.73
CA TYR A 120 11.95 6.78 -2.90
C TYR A 120 10.48 6.45 -2.71
N GLY A 121 9.71 7.46 -2.35
CA GLY A 121 8.26 7.33 -2.24
C GLY A 121 7.55 8.67 -2.28
N LEU A 122 6.22 8.59 -2.29
CA LEU A 122 5.29 9.71 -2.31
C LEU A 122 4.27 9.56 -1.18
N PHE A 123 4.23 10.55 -0.29
CA PHE A 123 3.18 10.68 0.71
C PHE A 123 2.18 11.74 0.28
N TRP A 124 0.89 11.43 0.35
CA TRP A 124 -0.16 12.37 0.04
C TRP A 124 -0.16 13.53 1.04
N GLU A 125 -0.23 14.76 0.55
CA GLU A 125 -0.19 15.95 1.41
C GLU A 125 -1.37 16.04 2.38
N GLY A 126 -2.50 15.42 2.04
CA GLY A 126 -3.68 15.41 2.90
C GLY A 126 -3.53 14.59 4.18
N TRP A 127 -2.46 13.79 4.33
CA TRP A 127 -2.25 13.02 5.56
C TRP A 127 -1.86 13.86 6.77
N GLY A 128 -1.37 15.09 6.64
CA GLY A 128 -1.22 16.03 7.76
C GLY A 128 -0.69 15.39 9.07
N GLU A 129 -1.52 15.37 10.11
CA GLU A 129 -1.20 14.86 11.46
C GLU A 129 -1.34 13.32 11.61
N PHE A 130 -1.76 12.59 10.57
CA PHE A 130 -1.80 11.11 10.59
C PHE A 130 -0.41 10.46 10.55
N LEU A 131 0.64 11.26 10.32
CA LEU A 131 2.03 10.82 10.33
C LEU A 131 2.62 10.91 11.74
N ASP A 132 3.37 9.87 12.13
CA ASP A 132 4.10 9.81 13.40
C ASP A 132 5.27 10.80 13.49
N GLU A 133 5.84 11.16 12.35
CA GLU A 133 6.81 12.25 12.24
C GLU A 133 6.48 13.10 10.99
N PRO A 134 6.47 14.44 11.08
CA PRO A 134 6.23 15.32 9.95
C PRO A 134 7.33 15.22 8.88
N ILE A 135 6.91 15.18 7.62
CA ILE A 135 7.82 15.23 6.46
C ILE A 135 8.23 16.68 6.22
N ARG A 136 9.53 16.96 6.27
CA ARG A 136 10.11 18.30 6.15
C ARG A 136 11.15 18.36 5.03
N GLY A 137 11.35 19.54 4.46
CA GLY A 137 12.37 19.77 3.42
C GLY A 137 12.13 19.02 2.11
N CYS A 138 10.88 18.58 1.87
CA CYS A 138 10.50 17.81 0.69
C CYS A 138 10.11 18.69 -0.51
N ALA A 139 10.38 18.17 -1.71
CA ALA A 139 9.75 18.61 -2.94
C ALA A 139 8.31 18.08 -3.04
N ARG A 140 7.54 18.65 -3.97
CA ARG A 140 6.14 18.31 -4.23
C ARG A 140 5.92 17.93 -5.68
N VAL A 141 5.04 16.97 -5.92
CA VAL A 141 4.57 16.55 -7.24
C VAL A 141 3.04 16.39 -7.24
N SER A 142 2.42 16.37 -8.42
CA SER A 142 1.00 16.10 -8.58
C SER A 142 0.77 15.07 -9.67
N ASP A 143 -0.27 14.24 -9.51
CA ASP A 143 -0.62 13.12 -10.41
C ASP A 143 -1.63 13.50 -11.51
N GLY A 144 -1.97 14.79 -11.66
CA GLY A 144 -2.92 15.27 -12.67
C GLY A 144 -2.42 16.51 -13.44
N PRO A 145 -2.92 16.73 -14.67
CA PRO A 145 -2.61 17.96 -15.42
C PRO A 145 -3.23 19.17 -14.72
N ASP A 146 -2.42 20.22 -14.50
CA ASP A 146 -2.79 21.54 -13.98
C ASP A 146 -3.75 21.58 -12.78
N ARG A 147 -3.18 21.38 -11.57
CA ARG A 147 -3.75 21.75 -10.24
C ARG A 147 -5.01 21.02 -9.77
N GLY A 148 -5.57 20.09 -10.55
CA GLY A 148 -6.71 19.27 -10.15
C GLY A 148 -6.36 17.89 -9.56
N GLY A 149 -5.12 17.44 -9.71
CA GLY A 149 -4.63 16.17 -9.16
C GLY A 149 -4.30 16.24 -7.67
N LEU A 150 -4.09 15.07 -7.07
CA LEU A 150 -3.61 14.95 -5.69
C LEU A 150 -2.17 15.48 -5.62
N SER A 151 -1.82 16.09 -4.48
CA SER A 151 -0.47 16.61 -4.22
C SER A 151 0.28 15.64 -3.31
N TYR A 152 1.54 15.37 -3.63
CA TYR A 152 2.37 14.43 -2.90
C TYR A 152 3.72 15.05 -2.52
N GLN A 153 4.21 14.66 -1.34
CA GLN A 153 5.53 14.97 -0.82
C GLN A 153 6.50 13.87 -1.19
N VAL A 154 7.62 14.25 -1.80
CA VAL A 154 8.67 13.29 -2.16
C VAL A 154 9.48 12.94 -0.93
N VAL A 155 9.64 11.64 -0.68
CA VAL A 155 10.40 11.10 0.45
C VAL A 155 11.47 10.12 0.00
N GLN A 156 12.42 9.89 0.89
CA GLN A 156 13.50 8.93 0.73
C GLN A 156 13.59 8.00 1.94
N ALA A 157 13.77 6.71 1.69
CA ALA A 157 14.03 5.72 2.73
C ALA A 157 15.44 5.91 3.33
N ARG A 158 15.56 5.79 4.65
CA ARG A 158 16.83 5.83 5.39
C ARG A 158 16.86 4.79 6.50
N ALA A 159 17.96 4.04 6.62
CA ALA A 159 18.25 3.24 7.81
C ALA A 159 18.53 4.17 9.00
N THR A 160 17.80 4.04 10.10
CA THR A 160 17.55 5.22 10.93
C THR A 160 18.42 5.35 12.18
N SER A 161 19.01 6.55 12.35
CA SER A 161 19.36 7.17 13.64
C SER A 161 18.63 8.50 13.89
N GLU A 162 17.72 8.91 12.99
CA GLU A 162 17.00 10.19 13.01
C GLU A 162 15.47 9.98 13.15
N PRO A 163 14.71 11.00 13.60
CA PRO A 163 13.24 10.98 13.56
C PRO A 163 12.75 10.86 12.12
N ALA A 164 11.82 9.93 11.86
CA ALA A 164 11.35 9.59 10.51
C ALA A 164 9.97 8.95 10.60
N THR A 165 9.16 9.10 9.55
CA THR A 165 7.84 8.46 9.46
C THR A 165 8.03 6.95 9.33
N ARG A 166 7.47 6.17 10.26
CA ARG A 166 7.65 4.71 10.31
C ARG A 166 6.34 3.95 10.44
N MET A 167 5.35 4.52 11.10
CA MET A 167 4.07 3.84 11.31
C MET A 167 3.18 3.81 10.07
N ARG A 168 3.56 4.51 9.00
CA ARG A 168 2.90 4.51 7.70
C ARG A 168 3.90 4.32 6.57
N THR A 169 3.47 3.66 5.51
CA THR A 169 4.20 3.60 4.26
C THR A 169 3.78 4.75 3.35
N PRO A 170 4.62 5.21 2.42
CA PRO A 170 4.20 6.13 1.38
C PRO A 170 2.99 5.57 0.62
N ASN A 171 2.19 6.40 -0.04
CA ASN A 171 1.12 5.91 -0.93
C ASN A 171 1.70 5.23 -2.19
N TYR A 172 2.93 5.59 -2.57
CA TYR A 172 3.73 4.97 -3.63
C TYR A 172 5.18 4.87 -3.20
N TRP A 173 5.86 3.76 -3.49
CA TRP A 173 7.30 3.64 -3.23
C TRP A 173 8.02 2.67 -4.17
N TRP A 174 9.30 2.91 -4.42
CA TRP A 174 10.10 2.20 -5.43
C TRP A 174 11.61 2.27 -5.12
N PRO A 175 12.43 1.40 -5.74
CA PRO A 175 13.89 1.42 -5.61
C PRO A 175 14.52 2.44 -6.58
N GLU A 176 15.81 2.75 -6.39
CA GLU A 176 16.53 3.72 -7.22
C GLU A 176 16.53 3.36 -8.72
N ASP A 177 16.55 2.06 -9.04
CA ASP A 177 16.58 1.54 -10.41
C ASP A 177 15.19 1.38 -11.05
N GLN A 178 14.11 1.71 -10.34
CA GLN A 178 12.73 1.50 -10.79
C GLN A 178 12.48 0.06 -11.30
N SER A 179 13.05 -0.96 -10.65
CA SER A 179 12.81 -2.37 -11.01
C SER A 179 11.45 -2.91 -10.53
N TRP A 180 10.79 -2.16 -9.65
CA TRP A 180 9.43 -2.39 -9.15
C TRP A 180 8.83 -1.08 -8.65
N CYS A 181 7.51 -1.05 -8.46
CA CYS A 181 6.83 0.02 -7.76
C CYS A 181 5.67 -0.56 -6.95
N ALA A 182 5.58 -0.15 -5.70
CA ALA A 182 4.45 -0.45 -4.84
C ALA A 182 3.54 0.77 -4.73
N ALA A 183 2.24 0.54 -4.59
CA ALA A 183 1.28 1.57 -4.27
C ALA A 183 0.08 1.02 -3.51
N THR A 184 -0.33 1.76 -2.50
CA THR A 184 -1.63 1.60 -1.84
C THR A 184 -2.62 2.65 -2.35
N GLY A 185 -2.16 3.75 -2.96
CA GLY A 185 -3.05 4.89 -3.19
C GLY A 185 -3.45 5.56 -1.86
N ILE A 186 -4.50 6.37 -1.86
CA ILE A 186 -5.00 7.12 -0.70
C ILE A 186 -6.26 6.48 -0.10
N ASP A 187 -7.09 5.89 -0.95
CA ASP A 187 -8.41 5.35 -0.63
C ASP A 187 -8.49 3.82 -0.83
N GLU A 188 -7.41 3.17 -1.27
CA GLU A 188 -7.43 1.70 -1.41
C GLU A 188 -7.13 1.00 -0.09
N VAL A 189 -7.70 -0.19 0.03
CA VAL A 189 -7.55 -1.14 1.15
C VAL A 189 -6.64 -2.31 0.78
N GLU A 190 -5.74 -2.08 -0.18
CA GLU A 190 -4.75 -3.05 -0.61
C GLU A 190 -3.50 -2.37 -1.14
N THR A 191 -2.38 -3.08 -1.07
CA THR A 191 -1.12 -2.62 -1.63
C THR A 191 -0.75 -3.45 -2.84
N VAL A 192 -0.66 -2.81 -4.01
CA VAL A 192 -0.19 -3.43 -5.26
C VAL A 192 1.32 -3.27 -5.35
N VAL A 193 2.05 -4.34 -5.66
CA VAL A 193 3.46 -4.29 -6.04
C VAL A 193 3.60 -4.78 -7.48
N ALA A 194 3.95 -3.87 -8.38
CA ALA A 194 4.22 -4.16 -9.78
C ALA A 194 5.73 -4.32 -10.00
N SER A 195 6.16 -5.34 -10.75
CA SER A 195 7.58 -5.59 -11.00
C SER A 195 7.84 -6.26 -12.36
N ALA A 196 9.03 -6.00 -12.91
CA ALA A 196 9.59 -6.77 -14.01
C ALA A 196 10.01 -8.19 -13.61
N SER A 197 10.26 -8.45 -12.32
CA SER A 197 10.75 -9.73 -11.81
C SER A 197 9.64 -10.55 -11.17
N ARG A 198 9.17 -11.59 -11.87
CA ARG A 198 8.21 -12.54 -11.30
C ARG A 198 8.74 -13.23 -10.05
N VAL A 199 10.01 -13.62 -10.04
CA VAL A 199 10.65 -14.31 -8.90
C VAL A 199 10.61 -13.46 -7.63
N ARG A 200 10.73 -12.13 -7.75
CA ARG A 200 10.58 -11.22 -6.61
C ARG A 200 9.17 -11.30 -6.03
N LEU A 201 8.15 -11.21 -6.89
CA LEU A 201 6.76 -11.24 -6.44
C LEU A 201 6.34 -12.62 -5.92
N GLU A 202 6.88 -13.70 -6.48
CA GLU A 202 6.67 -15.06 -5.96
C GLU A 202 7.22 -15.25 -4.54
N ARG A 203 8.34 -14.63 -4.20
CA ARG A 203 8.88 -14.66 -2.83
C ARG A 203 7.99 -13.92 -1.84
N LEU A 204 7.48 -12.75 -2.23
CA LEU A 204 6.54 -12.00 -1.42
C LEU A 204 5.21 -12.76 -1.28
N HIS A 205 4.71 -13.36 -2.36
CA HIS A 205 3.48 -14.17 -2.36
C HIS A 205 3.60 -15.45 -1.52
N ALA A 206 4.79 -16.02 -1.41
CA ALA A 206 5.03 -17.23 -0.60
C ALA A 206 5.12 -16.93 0.92
N ASP A 207 5.11 -15.66 1.33
CA ASP A 207 5.16 -15.28 2.75
C ASP A 207 3.79 -15.48 3.40
N SER A 208 3.68 -16.49 4.27
CA SER A 208 2.41 -16.83 4.94
C SER A 208 1.90 -15.77 5.92
N ARG A 209 2.68 -14.71 6.21
CA ARG A 209 2.22 -13.56 7.00
C ARG A 209 1.34 -12.62 6.18
N LEU A 210 1.36 -12.74 4.85
CA LEU A 210 0.69 -11.84 3.94
C LEU A 210 -0.42 -12.59 3.18
N GLU A 211 -1.63 -12.05 3.18
CA GLU A 211 -2.65 -12.49 2.23
C GLU A 211 -2.44 -11.78 0.90
N THR A 212 -2.21 -12.55 -0.17
CA THR A 212 -1.77 -11.97 -1.44
C THR A 212 -2.37 -12.66 -2.66
N LEU A 213 -2.52 -11.89 -3.74
CA LEU A 213 -2.96 -12.36 -5.05
C LEU A 213 -1.90 -12.00 -6.11
N LEU A 214 -1.22 -13.00 -6.64
CA LEU A 214 -0.18 -12.85 -7.67
C LEU A 214 -0.75 -13.08 -9.08
N ARG A 215 -0.43 -12.20 -10.03
CA ARG A 215 -0.75 -12.41 -11.45
C ARG A 215 0.28 -11.83 -12.41
N SER A 216 0.23 -12.30 -13.65
CA SER A 216 0.92 -11.70 -14.79
C SER A 216 -0.10 -11.12 -15.77
N ARG A 217 0.28 -10.08 -16.51
CA ARG A 217 -0.54 -9.35 -17.48
C ARG A 217 0.20 -9.15 -18.79
#